data_AF-A0AAJ0HL27-F1
#
_entry.id   AF-A0AAJ0HL27-F1
#
_cell.length_a   1.000
_cell.length_b   1.000
_cell.length_c   1.000
_cell.angle_alpha   90.00
_cell.angle_beta   90.00
_cell.angle_gamma   90.00
#
_symmetry.space_group_name_H-M   'P 1'
#
loop_
_entity.id
_entity.type
_entity.pdbx_description
1 polymer ?
#
loop_
_entity_poly.entity_id
_entity_poly.type
_entity_poly.pdbx_seq_one_letter_code
_entity_poly.pdbx_strand_id
1 'polypeptide(L)'
;MGRTRPSVGLAPAAFRKDARAKKAKATINKVIPALLSAHPRARRGIDSSELITPGNLQMKEDTAPGDVKPSPRVTLRVADTLAVAHSLLTAQDSTRADLNNRQARVVILNMASTLSPGGGFLNGASSQEESLCMRTTLLPSLRDSFYRLPELGAVYTPDVLVHRDEQSEDLSKSKRWFVDCVSAAMLRQPDTDVDGDGAAVKYANPRDRELVVQKMHFVMSLMQAKGARNVVLGAWGCGAYGNPVGEVATAWKSVLIGSGKGNSGRNWDGIEEIVFAINEKGLADKFAEYFGDGLARDEAGNTPNGEGGENLEDTEIGTLSDKIRETNVSMEQAKSPHFKIGLSRVLSGLEDQLRTQQIQRSASESG
;
A
#
# COMPACT_ATOMS: atom_id res chain seq x y z
N MET A 1 22.24 35.22 -11.80
CA MET A 1 20.97 34.76 -12.39
C MET A 1 20.15 34.12 -11.29
N GLY A 2 19.14 34.83 -10.77
CA GLY A 2 18.30 34.36 -9.67
C GLY A 2 17.23 33.39 -10.16
N ARG A 3 16.97 32.33 -9.39
CA ARG A 3 15.90 31.35 -9.66
C ARG A 3 14.56 32.08 -9.75
N THR A 4 13.86 31.94 -10.87
CA THR A 4 12.59 32.63 -11.19
C THR A 4 11.35 31.93 -10.64
N ARG A 5 11.51 30.86 -9.86
CA ARG A 5 10.42 30.20 -9.14
C ARG A 5 10.78 30.08 -7.66
N PRO A 6 9.93 30.56 -6.73
CA PRO A 6 10.15 30.30 -5.32
C PRO A 6 10.13 28.78 -5.11
N SER A 7 11.17 28.21 -4.50
CA SER A 7 11.12 26.84 -4.01
C SER A 7 10.02 26.81 -2.95
N VAL A 8 8.86 26.26 -3.29
CA VAL A 8 7.79 26.06 -2.31
C VAL A 8 8.28 24.95 -1.40
N GLY A 9 8.97 25.32 -0.32
CA GLY A 9 9.41 24.35 0.69
C GLY A 9 8.20 23.56 1.17
N LEU A 10 8.35 22.23 1.24
CA LEU A 10 7.32 21.36 1.80
C LEU A 10 6.97 21.84 3.21
N ALA A 11 5.68 22.03 3.47
CA ALA A 11 5.22 22.40 4.80
C ALA A 11 5.68 21.36 5.84
N PRO A 12 5.96 21.77 7.09
CA PRO A 12 6.40 20.84 8.13
C PRO A 12 5.42 19.67 8.31
N ALA A 13 5.94 18.51 8.71
CA ALA A 13 5.18 17.26 8.74
C ALA A 13 3.86 17.35 9.55
N ALA A 14 3.88 18.09 10.67
CA ALA A 14 2.69 18.34 11.48
C ALA A 14 1.58 19.07 10.71
N PHE A 15 1.93 20.15 9.98
CA PHE A 15 0.96 20.89 9.17
C PHE A 15 0.38 20.03 8.04
N ARG A 16 1.20 19.19 7.41
CA ARG A 16 0.72 18.24 6.39
C ARG A 16 -0.25 17.22 6.98
N LYS A 17 0.03 16.71 8.19
CA LYS A 17 -0.88 15.80 8.92
C LYS A 17 -2.21 16.47 9.24
N ASP A 18 -2.20 17.71 9.75
CA ASP A 18 -3.42 18.45 10.08
C ASP A 18 -4.24 18.79 8.83
N ALA A 19 -3.57 19.17 7.74
CA ALA A 19 -4.22 19.39 6.45
C ALA A 19 -4.93 18.12 5.94
N ARG A 20 -4.27 16.95 6.04
CA ARG A 20 -4.89 15.66 5.71
C ARG A 20 -6.08 15.35 6.62
N ALA A 21 -5.95 15.53 7.93
CA ALA A 21 -7.05 15.31 8.87
C ALA A 21 -8.26 16.20 8.57
N LYS A 22 -8.03 17.48 8.22
CA LYS A 22 -9.08 18.41 7.80
C LYS A 22 -9.75 17.96 6.49
N LYS A 23 -8.96 17.56 5.49
CA LYS A 23 -9.48 17.03 4.21
C LYS A 23 -10.26 15.73 4.42
N ALA A 24 -9.81 14.85 5.31
CA ALA A 24 -10.50 13.62 5.68
C ALA A 24 -11.88 13.89 6.29
N LYS A 25 -11.97 14.80 7.26
CA LYS A 25 -13.24 15.25 7.85
C LYS A 25 -14.20 15.86 6.82
N ALA A 26 -13.69 16.67 5.89
CA ALA A 26 -14.51 17.22 4.81
C ALA A 26 -14.99 16.13 3.85
N THR A 27 -14.14 15.14 3.58
CA THR A 27 -14.44 14.02 2.68
C THR A 27 -15.59 13.19 3.23
N ILE A 28 -15.52 12.74 4.48
CA ILE A 28 -16.56 11.89 5.07
C ILE A 28 -17.88 12.63 5.29
N ASN A 29 -17.83 13.91 5.68
CA ASN A 29 -19.04 14.65 6.05
C ASN A 29 -19.73 15.35 4.87
N LYS A 30 -19.02 15.60 3.76
CA LYS A 30 -19.57 16.35 2.61
C LYS A 30 -19.45 15.57 1.30
N VAL A 31 -18.25 15.13 0.96
CA VAL A 31 -17.97 14.53 -0.37
C VAL A 31 -18.64 13.18 -0.50
N ILE A 32 -18.46 12.28 0.47
CA ILE A 32 -19.02 10.93 0.45
C ILE A 32 -20.56 10.96 0.40
N PRO A 33 -21.29 11.69 1.26
CA PRO A 33 -22.75 11.79 1.15
C PRO A 33 -23.23 12.27 -0.23
N ALA A 34 -22.56 13.28 -0.80
CA ALA A 34 -22.88 13.80 -2.13
C ALA A 34 -22.61 12.76 -3.23
N LEU A 35 -21.48 12.05 -3.16
CA LEU A 35 -21.14 10.97 -4.09
C LEU A 35 -22.17 9.85 -4.04
N LEU A 36 -22.53 9.38 -2.85
CA LEU A 36 -23.44 8.26 -2.71
C LEU A 36 -24.90 8.62 -3.01
N SER A 37 -25.25 9.91 -2.95
CA SER A 37 -26.53 10.40 -3.51
C SER A 37 -26.51 10.41 -5.04
N ALA A 38 -25.38 10.75 -5.66
CA ALA A 38 -25.24 10.83 -7.11
C ALA A 38 -24.95 9.48 -7.79
N HIS A 39 -24.46 8.49 -7.02
CA HIS A 39 -24.01 7.19 -7.53
C HIS A 39 -24.69 6.03 -6.78
N PRO A 40 -25.91 5.63 -7.21
CA PRO A 40 -26.64 4.52 -6.59
C PRO A 40 -25.88 3.19 -6.61
N ARG A 41 -25.00 2.98 -7.61
CA ARG A 41 -24.14 1.79 -7.68
C ARG A 41 -23.16 1.74 -6.51
N ALA A 42 -22.46 2.84 -6.22
CA ALA A 42 -21.51 2.92 -5.11
C ALA A 42 -22.23 2.74 -3.75
N ARG A 43 -23.45 3.30 -3.62
CA ARG A 43 -24.30 3.08 -2.43
C ARG A 43 -24.60 1.59 -2.25
N ARG A 44 -25.09 0.91 -3.28
CA ARG A 44 -25.37 -0.54 -3.21
C ARG A 44 -24.13 -1.36 -2.90
N GLY A 45 -22.96 -0.97 -3.43
CA GLY A 45 -21.68 -1.60 -3.11
C GLY A 45 -21.36 -1.57 -1.62
N ILE A 46 -21.51 -0.39 -1.00
CA ILE A 46 -21.37 -0.20 0.46
C ILE A 46 -22.40 -1.01 1.25
N ASP A 47 -23.66 -1.00 0.82
CA ASP A 47 -24.74 -1.71 1.50
C ASP A 47 -24.55 -3.24 1.42
N SER A 48 -23.90 -3.71 0.36
CA SER A 48 -23.56 -5.13 0.12
C SER A 48 -22.23 -5.55 0.76
N SER A 49 -21.55 -4.66 1.49
CA SER A 49 -20.31 -5.04 2.19
C SER A 49 -20.58 -6.08 3.26
N GLU A 50 -19.72 -7.08 3.32
CA GLU A 50 -19.91 -8.24 4.20
C GLU A 50 -18.58 -8.70 4.81
N LEU A 51 -18.66 -9.12 6.08
CA LEU A 51 -17.56 -9.78 6.77
C LEU A 51 -17.58 -11.28 6.45
N ILE A 52 -16.50 -11.75 5.85
CA ILE A 52 -16.32 -13.14 5.46
C ILE A 52 -15.23 -13.76 6.33
N THR A 53 -15.53 -14.94 6.86
CA THR A 53 -14.65 -15.79 7.67
C THR A 53 -14.61 -17.18 7.05
N PRO A 54 -13.68 -18.07 7.46
CA PRO A 54 -13.65 -19.43 6.94
C PRO A 54 -14.98 -20.18 7.04
N GLY A 55 -15.82 -19.88 8.05
CA GLY A 55 -17.09 -20.56 8.27
C GLY A 55 -18.21 -20.15 7.30
N ASN A 56 -18.11 -19.00 6.63
CA ASN A 56 -19.14 -18.51 5.69
C ASN A 56 -18.60 -18.24 4.27
N LEU A 57 -17.33 -18.53 4.01
CA LEU A 57 -16.74 -18.46 2.67
C LEU A 57 -17.32 -19.57 1.81
N GLN A 58 -18.14 -19.19 0.82
CA GLN A 58 -18.67 -20.11 -0.18
C GLN A 58 -17.79 -20.05 -1.43
N MET A 59 -17.11 -21.16 -1.73
CA MET A 59 -16.45 -21.34 -3.03
C MET A 59 -17.51 -21.60 -4.09
N LYS A 60 -17.35 -21.04 -5.29
CA LYS A 60 -18.16 -21.46 -6.44
C LYS A 60 -17.76 -22.89 -6.77
N GLU A 61 -18.75 -23.76 -7.02
CA GLU A 61 -18.49 -25.12 -7.49
C GLU A 61 -17.64 -25.09 -8.76
N ASP A 62 -16.64 -25.97 -8.82
CA ASP A 62 -15.77 -26.12 -9.98
C ASP A 62 -16.63 -26.38 -11.21
N THR A 63 -16.60 -25.47 -12.18
CA THR A 63 -17.08 -25.77 -13.53
C THR A 63 -16.28 -26.97 -14.05
N ALA A 64 -16.99 -27.96 -14.58
CA ALA A 64 -16.51 -29.28 -15.03
C ALA A 64 -15.05 -29.34 -15.51
N PRO A 65 -14.34 -30.47 -15.29
CA PRO A 65 -12.93 -30.63 -15.66
C PRO A 65 -12.77 -30.51 -17.18
N GLY A 66 -12.33 -29.34 -17.64
CA GLY A 66 -12.28 -29.02 -19.05
C GLY A 66 -11.72 -27.63 -19.29
N ASP A 67 -10.47 -27.43 -18.84
CA ASP A 67 -9.44 -26.53 -19.38
C ASP A 67 -8.52 -26.12 -18.24
N VAL A 68 -7.31 -26.67 -18.21
CA VAL A 68 -6.24 -26.21 -17.30
C VAL A 68 -5.89 -24.79 -17.73
N LYS A 69 -6.50 -23.80 -17.07
CA LYS A 69 -6.14 -22.39 -17.30
C LYS A 69 -4.71 -22.17 -16.79
N PRO A 70 -3.90 -21.38 -17.52
CA PRO A 70 -2.54 -21.09 -17.12
C PRO A 70 -2.50 -20.43 -15.75
N SER A 71 -1.46 -20.73 -14.97
CA SER A 71 -1.20 -20.06 -13.69
C SER A 71 -1.20 -18.53 -13.86
N PRO A 72 -1.67 -17.77 -12.85
CA PRO A 72 -1.70 -16.32 -12.94
C PRO A 72 -0.29 -15.76 -13.15
N ARG A 73 -0.18 -14.71 -13.96
CA ARG A 73 1.05 -13.92 -14.08
C ARG A 73 1.22 -13.11 -12.82
N VAL A 74 2.36 -13.27 -12.15
CA VAL A 74 2.69 -12.52 -10.93
C VAL A 74 3.72 -11.44 -11.27
N THR A 75 3.34 -10.18 -11.06
CA THR A 75 4.19 -9.03 -11.38
C THR A 75 4.33 -8.09 -10.18
N LEU A 76 5.37 -7.26 -10.20
CA LEU A 76 5.57 -6.17 -9.25
C LEU A 76 5.68 -4.84 -10.01
N ARG A 77 5.01 -3.81 -9.49
CA ARG A 77 5.06 -2.44 -9.99
C ARG A 77 5.31 -1.46 -8.85
N VAL A 78 6.23 -0.52 -9.08
CA VAL A 78 6.51 0.58 -8.15
C VAL A 78 5.48 1.69 -8.36
N ALA A 79 4.32 1.54 -7.74
CA ALA A 79 3.21 2.48 -7.84
C ALA A 79 2.22 2.27 -6.68
N ASP A 80 1.30 3.22 -6.51
CA ASP A 80 0.20 3.07 -5.55
C ASP A 80 -0.87 2.05 -6.03
N THR A 81 -1.60 1.46 -5.08
CA THR A 81 -2.60 0.41 -5.33
C THR A 81 -3.66 0.81 -6.37
N LEU A 82 -4.15 2.06 -6.33
CA LEU A 82 -5.19 2.54 -7.26
C LEU A 82 -4.62 2.86 -8.65
N ALA A 83 -3.37 3.30 -8.75
CA ALA A 83 -2.70 3.50 -10.03
C ALA A 83 -2.55 2.17 -10.80
N VAL A 84 -2.08 1.12 -10.10
CA VAL A 84 -1.99 -0.23 -10.67
C VAL A 84 -3.38 -0.75 -11.04
N ALA A 85 -4.36 -0.65 -10.15
CA ALA A 85 -5.73 -1.10 -10.44
C ALA A 85 -6.33 -0.38 -11.66
N HIS A 86 -6.16 0.93 -11.78
CA HIS A 86 -6.61 1.69 -12.94
C HIS A 86 -5.94 1.22 -14.23
N SER A 87 -4.62 0.96 -14.20
CA SER A 87 -3.89 0.46 -15.37
C SER A 87 -4.45 -0.87 -15.89
N LEU A 88 -4.85 -1.78 -14.99
CA LEU A 88 -5.46 -3.07 -15.35
C LEU A 88 -6.84 -2.92 -16.01
N LEU A 89 -7.58 -1.86 -15.67
CA LEU A 89 -8.85 -1.52 -16.33
C LEU A 89 -8.65 -0.93 -17.73
N THR A 90 -7.48 -0.32 -17.99
CA THR A 90 -7.16 0.34 -19.26
C THR A 90 -6.33 -0.52 -20.21
N ALA A 91 -5.59 -1.51 -19.70
CA ALA A 91 -4.63 -2.30 -20.46
C ALA A 91 -5.23 -3.47 -21.24
N GLN A 92 -6.54 -3.74 -21.10
CA GLN A 92 -7.21 -4.77 -21.90
C GLN A 92 -7.18 -4.35 -23.38
N ASP A 93 -6.90 -5.29 -24.30
CA ASP A 93 -6.89 -5.14 -25.79
C ASP A 93 -8.21 -4.58 -26.41
N SER A 94 -9.14 -4.16 -25.57
CA SER A 94 -10.36 -3.45 -25.89
C SER A 94 -10.10 -2.00 -26.32
N THR A 95 -10.88 -1.51 -27.28
CA THR A 95 -10.87 -0.12 -27.75
C THR A 95 -11.36 0.90 -26.71
N ARG A 96 -11.81 0.45 -25.52
CA ARG A 96 -12.33 1.30 -24.43
C ARG A 96 -11.97 0.72 -23.07
N ALA A 97 -11.51 1.59 -22.17
CA ALA A 97 -11.22 1.23 -20.78
C ALA A 97 -12.46 0.69 -20.03
N ASP A 98 -12.30 -0.38 -19.26
CA ASP A 98 -13.34 -0.97 -18.40
C ASP A 98 -13.44 -0.24 -17.06
N LEU A 99 -13.70 1.08 -17.09
CA LEU A 99 -13.82 1.90 -15.87
C LEU A 99 -14.97 1.44 -14.94
N ASN A 100 -15.86 0.59 -15.43
CA ASN A 100 -16.94 0.00 -14.66
C ASN A 100 -16.57 -1.34 -14.02
N ASN A 101 -15.36 -1.86 -14.25
CA ASN A 101 -14.86 -3.11 -13.71
C ASN A 101 -15.80 -4.32 -13.92
N ARG A 102 -16.38 -4.43 -15.11
CA ARG A 102 -17.33 -5.51 -15.44
C ARG A 102 -16.66 -6.72 -16.06
N GLN A 103 -15.57 -6.50 -16.79
CA GLN A 103 -14.82 -7.51 -17.54
C GLN A 103 -13.46 -7.79 -16.90
N ALA A 104 -12.75 -6.74 -16.47
CA ALA A 104 -11.45 -6.88 -15.86
C ALA A 104 -11.52 -7.46 -14.44
N ARG A 105 -12.63 -7.29 -13.71
CA ARG A 105 -12.83 -7.86 -12.35
C ARG A 105 -11.61 -7.67 -11.45
N VAL A 106 -11.12 -6.43 -11.41
CA VAL A 106 -10.01 -5.99 -10.55
C VAL A 106 -10.48 -5.94 -9.11
N VAL A 107 -9.74 -6.64 -8.24
CA VAL A 107 -9.95 -6.62 -6.79
C VAL A 107 -8.66 -6.17 -6.10
N ILE A 108 -8.75 -5.16 -5.24
CA ILE A 108 -7.61 -4.62 -4.49
C ILE A 108 -7.62 -5.13 -3.04
N LEU A 109 -6.44 -5.35 -2.47
CA LEU A 109 -6.27 -5.55 -1.04
C LEU A 109 -6.13 -4.20 -0.31
N ASN A 110 -7.11 -3.85 0.53
CA ASN A 110 -6.92 -2.84 1.57
C ASN A 110 -6.19 -3.49 2.76
N MET A 111 -4.99 -2.99 3.06
CA MET A 111 -4.15 -3.43 4.17
C MET A 111 -4.69 -2.84 5.47
N ALA A 112 -5.86 -3.33 5.86
CA ALA A 112 -6.73 -2.69 6.82
C ALA A 112 -6.20 -2.71 8.24
N SER A 113 -6.62 -1.72 9.02
CA SER A 113 -6.44 -1.72 10.46
C SER A 113 -7.29 -2.80 11.13
N THR A 114 -6.72 -3.55 12.09
CA THR A 114 -7.47 -4.56 12.85
C THR A 114 -8.59 -3.94 13.69
N LEU A 115 -8.39 -2.73 14.20
CA LEU A 115 -9.21 -2.15 15.27
C LEU A 115 -10.09 -0.99 14.82
N SER A 116 -9.72 -0.27 13.77
CA SER A 116 -10.37 1.00 13.44
C SER A 116 -10.67 1.10 11.94
N PRO A 117 -11.93 1.31 11.53
CA PRO A 117 -12.27 1.58 10.14
C PRO A 117 -11.47 2.71 9.52
N GLY A 118 -10.76 2.42 8.44
CA GLY A 118 -9.91 3.40 7.77
C GLY A 118 -8.68 3.83 8.59
N GLY A 119 -8.30 3.06 9.61
CA GLY A 119 -7.11 3.31 10.40
C GLY A 119 -7.07 4.70 11.02
N GLY A 120 -5.99 5.44 10.75
CA GLY A 120 -5.76 6.80 11.20
C GLY A 120 -6.29 7.88 10.25
N PHE A 121 -7.23 7.57 9.35
CA PHE A 121 -7.72 8.49 8.31
C PHE A 121 -8.15 9.85 8.85
N LEU A 122 -8.98 9.87 9.89
CA LEU A 122 -9.46 11.11 10.52
C LEU A 122 -8.35 11.88 11.28
N ASN A 123 -7.24 11.21 11.58
CA ASN A 123 -6.08 11.75 12.27
C ASN A 123 -4.97 12.18 11.29
N GLY A 124 -5.21 12.12 9.98
CA GLY A 124 -4.26 12.56 8.96
C GLY A 124 -3.06 11.63 8.78
N ALA A 125 -3.20 10.35 9.15
CA ALA A 125 -2.25 9.32 8.75
C ALA A 125 -2.22 9.17 7.22
N SER A 126 -1.18 8.53 6.71
CA SER A 126 -0.90 8.46 5.27
C SER A 126 -0.39 7.08 4.84
N SER A 127 -0.89 6.01 5.45
CA SER A 127 -0.63 4.66 4.97
C SER A 127 -1.54 4.34 3.78
N GLN A 128 -1.44 3.13 3.25
CA GLN A 128 -2.24 2.66 2.12
C GLN A 128 -3.74 2.72 2.41
N GLU A 129 -4.20 2.26 3.59
CA GLU A 129 -5.62 2.29 3.96
C GLU A 129 -6.18 3.72 3.98
N GLU A 130 -5.47 4.69 4.56
CA GLU A 130 -5.94 6.09 4.58
C GLU A 130 -5.97 6.71 3.19
N SER A 131 -5.01 6.35 2.32
CA SER A 131 -5.02 6.76 0.92
C SER A 131 -6.25 6.24 0.17
N LEU A 132 -6.59 4.95 0.37
CA LEU A 132 -7.81 4.36 -0.17
C LEU A 132 -9.06 5.07 0.37
N CYS A 133 -9.13 5.33 1.68
CA CYS A 133 -10.27 6.04 2.29
C CYS A 133 -10.39 7.49 1.80
N MET A 134 -9.27 8.15 1.49
CA MET A 134 -9.27 9.51 0.96
C MET A 134 -9.75 9.57 -0.48
N ARG A 135 -9.45 8.56 -1.29
CA ARG A 135 -9.66 8.59 -2.75
C ARG A 135 -10.88 7.84 -3.23
N THR A 136 -11.53 7.09 -2.34
CA THR A 136 -12.62 6.18 -2.70
C THR A 136 -13.81 6.25 -1.75
N THR A 137 -14.91 5.61 -2.13
CA THR A 137 -16.08 5.42 -1.26
C THR A 137 -15.95 4.23 -0.31
N LEU A 138 -14.74 3.72 -0.05
CA LEU A 138 -14.53 2.52 0.77
C LEU A 138 -14.95 2.73 2.24
N LEU A 139 -14.56 3.85 2.88
CA LEU A 139 -14.68 4.00 4.34
C LEU A 139 -16.08 3.70 4.92
N PRO A 140 -17.20 4.15 4.33
CA PRO A 140 -18.53 3.82 4.87
C PRO A 140 -18.91 2.34 4.81
N SER A 141 -18.25 1.54 3.97
CA SER A 141 -18.45 0.08 3.89
C SER A 141 -17.79 -0.67 5.05
N LEU A 142 -16.81 -0.03 5.71
CA LEU A 142 -16.02 -0.54 6.82
C LEU A 142 -16.78 -0.31 8.13
N ARG A 143 -17.89 -1.04 8.32
CA ARG A 143 -18.80 -0.86 9.46
C ARG A 143 -18.11 -1.23 10.76
N ASP A 144 -18.33 -0.46 11.83
CA ASP A 144 -17.76 -0.75 13.16
C ASP A 144 -18.04 -2.18 13.64
N SER A 145 -19.20 -2.75 13.28
CA SER A 145 -19.59 -4.14 13.60
C SER A 145 -18.69 -5.21 12.98
N PHE A 146 -17.89 -4.87 11.97
CA PHE A 146 -16.90 -5.77 11.37
C PHE A 146 -15.54 -5.69 12.06
N TYR A 147 -15.29 -4.66 12.86
CA TYR A 147 -13.96 -4.35 13.41
C TYR A 147 -13.73 -4.94 14.79
N ARG A 148 -12.45 -4.98 15.17
CA ARG A 148 -11.85 -6.19 15.73
C ARG A 148 -11.90 -7.30 14.68
N LEU A 149 -11.34 -6.97 13.51
CA LEU A 149 -11.32 -7.88 12.37
C LEU A 149 -10.80 -9.24 12.85
N PRO A 150 -11.48 -10.33 12.48
CA PRO A 150 -11.08 -11.67 12.89
C PRO A 150 -9.68 -11.99 12.39
N GLU A 151 -9.00 -12.87 13.13
CA GLU A 151 -7.66 -13.32 12.78
C GLU A 151 -7.63 -13.98 11.40
N LEU A 152 -8.64 -14.79 11.08
CA LEU A 152 -8.91 -15.25 9.72
C LEU A 152 -10.27 -14.72 9.27
N GLY A 153 -10.22 -13.67 8.46
CA GLY A 153 -11.39 -13.09 7.82
C GLY A 153 -11.06 -11.76 7.15
N ALA A 154 -12.00 -11.28 6.37
CA ALA A 154 -11.87 -10.04 5.62
C ALA A 154 -13.24 -9.46 5.29
N VAL A 155 -13.30 -8.15 5.13
CA VAL A 155 -14.50 -7.48 4.60
C VAL A 155 -14.38 -7.40 3.09
N TYR A 156 -15.33 -7.98 2.36
CA TYR A 156 -15.45 -7.79 0.91
C TYR A 156 -16.41 -6.63 0.65
N THR A 157 -15.98 -5.68 -0.18
CA THR A 157 -16.77 -4.53 -0.62
C THR A 157 -16.76 -4.44 -2.14
N PRO A 158 -17.87 -4.74 -2.82
CA PRO A 158 -17.98 -4.55 -4.26
C PRO A 158 -18.23 -3.08 -4.62
N ASP A 159 -18.00 -2.73 -5.88
CA ASP A 159 -18.42 -1.45 -6.47
C ASP A 159 -17.93 -0.20 -5.71
N VAL A 160 -16.68 -0.23 -5.23
CA VAL A 160 -16.02 0.92 -4.61
C VAL A 160 -15.71 1.96 -5.68
N LEU A 161 -16.29 3.16 -5.55
CA LEU A 161 -16.08 4.26 -6.50
C LEU A 161 -14.79 5.01 -6.14
N VAL A 162 -13.87 5.09 -7.11
CA VAL A 162 -12.69 5.93 -7.04
C VAL A 162 -13.02 7.31 -7.60
N HIS A 163 -12.83 8.34 -6.77
CA HIS A 163 -13.24 9.71 -7.08
C HIS A 163 -12.11 10.74 -7.00
N ARG A 164 -10.89 10.33 -6.65
CA ARG A 164 -9.69 11.18 -6.68
C ARG A 164 -8.48 10.48 -7.30
N ASP A 165 -7.59 11.28 -7.86
CA ASP A 165 -6.28 10.85 -8.34
C ASP A 165 -5.27 10.67 -7.19
N GLU A 166 -4.02 10.36 -7.53
CA GLU A 166 -2.92 10.12 -6.59
C GLU A 166 -2.56 11.36 -5.77
N GLN A 167 -2.70 12.55 -6.36
CA GLN A 167 -2.52 13.84 -5.72
C GLN A 167 -3.71 14.20 -4.80
N SER A 168 -4.70 13.30 -4.69
CA SER A 168 -5.94 13.46 -3.94
C SER A 168 -6.85 14.57 -4.48
N GLU A 169 -6.74 14.89 -5.77
CA GLU A 169 -7.59 15.86 -6.45
C GLU A 169 -8.81 15.17 -7.09
N ASP A 170 -9.97 15.85 -7.04
CA ASP A 170 -11.24 15.25 -7.42
C ASP A 170 -11.30 14.97 -8.93
N LEU A 171 -11.61 13.73 -9.28
CA LEU A 171 -11.83 13.31 -10.67
C LEU A 171 -13.16 13.86 -11.19
N SER A 172 -13.14 14.29 -12.46
CA SER A 172 -14.35 14.61 -13.21
C SER A 172 -15.26 13.38 -13.32
N LYS A 173 -16.57 13.59 -13.46
CA LYS A 173 -17.56 12.49 -13.45
C LYS A 173 -17.24 11.37 -14.46
N SER A 174 -16.70 11.71 -15.63
CA SER A 174 -16.36 10.75 -16.69
C SER A 174 -15.06 9.98 -16.47
N LYS A 175 -14.19 10.45 -15.56
CA LYS A 175 -12.91 9.80 -15.22
C LYS A 175 -12.99 8.95 -13.96
N ARG A 176 -14.13 8.95 -13.26
CA ARG A 176 -14.35 8.09 -12.10
C ARG A 176 -14.54 6.66 -12.53
N TRP A 177 -14.08 5.75 -11.70
CA TRP A 177 -14.04 4.33 -12.01
C TRP A 177 -14.35 3.50 -10.77
N PHE A 178 -14.67 2.23 -10.98
CA PHE A 178 -15.05 1.29 -9.93
C PHE A 178 -13.98 0.22 -9.74
N VAL A 179 -13.86 -0.27 -8.51
CA VAL A 179 -13.02 -1.41 -8.16
C VAL A 179 -13.69 -2.18 -7.03
N ASP A 180 -13.38 -3.46 -6.90
CA ASP A 180 -13.79 -4.22 -5.72
C ASP A 180 -12.64 -4.24 -4.71
N CYS A 181 -12.95 -4.34 -3.42
CA CYS A 181 -11.95 -4.28 -2.36
C CYS A 181 -12.14 -5.39 -1.34
N VAL A 182 -11.04 -6.06 -0.98
CA VAL A 182 -10.95 -6.93 0.20
C VAL A 182 -10.16 -6.19 1.27
N SER A 183 -10.76 -5.99 2.43
CA SER A 183 -10.10 -5.36 3.59
C SER A 183 -9.75 -6.42 4.63
N ALA A 184 -8.46 -6.62 4.87
CA ALA A 184 -7.95 -7.60 5.83
C ALA A 184 -6.75 -7.03 6.59
N ALA A 185 -6.64 -7.39 7.86
CA ALA A 185 -5.54 -6.95 8.71
C ALA A 185 -4.41 -7.99 8.81
N MET A 186 -3.17 -7.53 8.82
CA MET A 186 -2.00 -8.38 9.11
C MET A 186 -1.70 -8.40 10.62
N LEU A 187 -0.74 -9.21 11.06
CA LEU A 187 -0.22 -9.16 12.43
C LEU A 187 0.34 -7.78 12.72
N ARG A 188 0.03 -7.23 13.89
CA ARG A 188 0.46 -5.90 14.29
C ARG A 188 1.61 -6.01 15.27
N GLN A 189 2.78 -5.56 14.86
CA GLN A 189 4.02 -5.55 15.65
C GLN A 189 4.27 -6.94 16.27
N PRO A 190 4.34 -8.01 15.46
CA PRO A 190 4.63 -9.34 15.96
C PRO A 190 6.05 -9.38 16.57
N ASP A 191 6.32 -10.36 17.42
CA ASP A 191 7.66 -10.58 17.94
C ASP A 191 8.58 -11.05 16.81
N THR A 192 9.70 -10.36 16.61
CA THR A 192 10.63 -10.62 15.52
C THR A 192 12.07 -10.64 16.00
N ASP A 193 12.87 -11.53 15.41
CA ASP A 193 14.31 -11.43 15.48
C ASP A 193 14.76 -10.21 14.67
N VAL A 194 15.67 -9.41 15.23
CA VAL A 194 16.21 -8.21 14.60
C VAL A 194 17.68 -8.41 14.23
N ASP A 195 18.12 -7.72 13.17
CA ASP A 195 19.55 -7.66 12.82
C ASP A 195 20.32 -6.69 13.71
N GLY A 196 21.63 -6.53 13.43
CA GLY A 196 22.50 -5.62 14.16
C GLY A 196 22.08 -4.14 14.09
N ASP A 197 21.26 -3.78 13.10
CA ASP A 197 20.73 -2.43 12.90
C ASP A 197 19.30 -2.27 13.48
N GLY A 198 18.77 -3.32 14.11
CA GLY A 198 17.45 -3.33 14.74
C GLY A 198 16.29 -3.53 13.76
N ALA A 199 16.55 -3.90 12.50
CA ALA A 199 15.50 -4.18 11.53
C ALA A 199 14.96 -5.60 11.71
N ALA A 200 13.63 -5.75 11.65
CA ALA A 200 12.97 -7.05 11.77
C ALA A 200 13.31 -7.95 10.58
N VAL A 201 13.95 -9.09 10.85
CA VAL A 201 14.41 -10.05 9.83
C VAL A 201 13.49 -11.25 9.73
N LYS A 202 12.98 -11.73 10.87
CA LYS A 202 12.23 -12.99 10.95
C LYS A 202 11.22 -12.97 12.09
N TYR A 203 10.10 -13.67 11.94
CA TYR A 203 9.20 -13.93 13.07
C TYR A 203 9.89 -14.79 14.12
N ALA A 204 9.81 -14.37 15.38
CA ALA A 204 10.35 -15.14 16.51
C ALA A 204 9.50 -16.40 16.77
N ASN A 205 8.19 -16.32 16.51
CA ASN A 205 7.25 -17.42 16.71
C ASN A 205 6.85 -18.08 15.37
N PRO A 206 7.08 -19.39 15.18
CA PRO A 206 6.61 -20.12 13.99
C PRO A 206 5.10 -20.02 13.75
N ARG A 207 4.28 -19.89 14.81
CA ARG A 207 2.82 -19.73 14.67
C ARG A 207 2.44 -18.45 13.96
N ASP A 208 3.19 -17.36 14.15
CA ASP A 208 2.94 -16.09 13.45
C ASP A 208 3.19 -16.24 11.95
N ARG A 209 4.26 -16.95 11.58
CA ARG A 209 4.56 -17.30 10.19
C ARG A 209 3.45 -18.14 9.57
N GLU A 210 3.00 -19.18 10.26
CA GLU A 210 1.90 -20.04 9.80
C GLU A 210 0.61 -19.24 9.62
N LEU A 211 0.29 -18.37 10.58
CA LEU A 211 -0.89 -17.53 10.54
C LEU A 211 -0.86 -16.52 9.38
N VAL A 212 0.29 -15.92 9.11
CA VAL A 212 0.49 -15.03 7.95
C VAL A 212 0.19 -15.77 6.64
N VAL A 213 0.68 -17.00 6.49
CA VAL A 213 0.38 -17.85 5.32
C VAL A 213 -1.11 -18.16 5.23
N GLN A 214 -1.76 -18.53 6.34
CA GLN A 214 -3.20 -18.80 6.38
C GLN A 214 -4.04 -17.56 6.00
N LYS A 215 -3.64 -16.38 6.48
CA LYS A 215 -4.27 -15.10 6.13
C LYS A 215 -4.17 -14.80 4.64
N MET A 216 -2.98 -14.92 4.06
CA MET A 216 -2.76 -14.71 2.61
C MET A 216 -3.58 -15.68 1.77
N HIS A 217 -3.58 -16.95 2.16
CA HIS A 217 -4.37 -17.98 1.51
C HIS A 217 -5.87 -17.67 1.57
N PHE A 218 -6.38 -17.23 2.73
CA PHE A 218 -7.78 -16.86 2.90
C PHE A 218 -8.16 -15.67 2.00
N VAL A 219 -7.34 -14.61 1.96
CA VAL A 219 -7.57 -13.43 1.11
C VAL A 219 -7.65 -13.83 -0.37
N MET A 220 -6.72 -14.65 -0.85
CA MET A 220 -6.72 -15.12 -2.23
C MET A 220 -7.93 -16.00 -2.54
N SER A 221 -8.29 -16.92 -1.64
CA SER A 221 -9.48 -17.77 -1.78
C SER A 221 -10.76 -16.94 -1.84
N LEU A 222 -10.85 -15.89 -1.03
CA LEU A 222 -11.96 -14.95 -1.06
C LEU A 222 -12.03 -14.19 -2.39
N MET A 223 -10.91 -13.64 -2.87
CA MET A 223 -10.85 -12.94 -4.16
C MET A 223 -11.29 -13.86 -5.31
N GLN A 224 -10.81 -15.10 -5.32
CA GLN A 224 -11.22 -16.13 -6.28
C GLN A 224 -12.72 -16.43 -6.21
N ALA A 225 -13.26 -16.67 -5.00
CA ALA A 225 -14.69 -16.95 -4.81
C ALA A 225 -15.59 -15.81 -5.30
N LYS A 226 -15.13 -14.55 -5.15
CA LYS A 226 -15.81 -13.36 -5.68
C LYS A 226 -15.61 -13.15 -7.18
N GLY A 227 -14.83 -14.01 -7.85
CA GLY A 227 -14.62 -13.98 -9.29
C GLY A 227 -13.63 -12.92 -9.73
N ALA A 228 -12.62 -12.62 -8.90
CA ALA A 228 -11.50 -11.79 -9.30
C ALA A 228 -10.80 -12.41 -10.52
N ARG A 229 -10.50 -11.57 -11.51
CA ARG A 229 -9.66 -11.94 -12.66
C ARG A 229 -8.29 -11.26 -12.55
N ASN A 230 -8.27 -10.06 -11.99
CA ASN A 230 -7.06 -9.30 -11.75
C ASN A 230 -6.99 -8.91 -10.26
N VAL A 231 -5.87 -9.17 -9.62
CA VAL A 231 -5.69 -8.94 -8.18
C VAL A 231 -4.55 -7.94 -7.96
N VAL A 232 -4.78 -6.94 -7.12
CA VAL A 232 -3.75 -6.00 -6.69
C VAL A 232 -3.43 -6.21 -5.22
N LEU A 233 -2.22 -6.68 -4.95
CA LEU A 233 -1.64 -6.90 -3.63
C LEU A 233 -0.60 -5.80 -3.33
N GLY A 234 0.15 -6.00 -2.26
CA GLY A 234 1.35 -5.21 -1.96
C GLY A 234 2.09 -5.81 -0.76
N ALA A 235 3.01 -5.03 -0.20
CA ALA A 235 3.81 -5.40 0.98
C ALA A 235 2.96 -5.37 2.28
N TRP A 236 1.99 -6.29 2.38
CA TRP A 236 0.98 -6.34 3.44
C TRP A 236 1.61 -6.54 4.82
N GLY A 237 1.50 -5.52 5.67
CA GLY A 237 2.01 -5.54 7.04
C GLY A 237 3.46 -5.06 7.21
N CYS A 238 4.18 -4.79 6.12
CA CYS A 238 5.61 -4.42 6.15
C CYS A 238 5.90 -2.96 6.53
N GLY A 239 4.86 -2.13 6.69
CA GLY A 239 4.98 -0.74 7.13
C GLY A 239 4.77 -0.59 8.64
N ALA A 240 3.77 0.20 9.03
CA ALA A 240 3.43 0.48 10.43
C ALA A 240 3.10 -0.76 11.29
N TYR A 241 2.91 -1.92 10.67
CA TYR A 241 2.61 -3.19 11.33
C TYR A 241 3.87 -4.03 11.61
N GLY A 242 5.05 -3.63 11.14
CA GLY A 242 6.33 -4.18 11.57
C GLY A 242 6.60 -5.63 11.14
N ASN A 243 5.91 -6.15 10.13
CA ASN A 243 6.18 -7.51 9.65
C ASN A 243 7.50 -7.53 8.85
N PRO A 244 8.37 -8.55 9.02
CA PRO A 244 9.59 -8.68 8.23
C PRO A 244 9.30 -8.84 6.74
N VAL A 245 9.89 -7.99 5.91
CA VAL A 245 9.64 -7.97 4.45
C VAL A 245 9.96 -9.32 3.80
N GLY A 246 11.07 -9.94 4.21
CA GLY A 246 11.49 -11.23 3.66
C GLY A 246 10.55 -12.39 3.99
N GLU A 247 10.01 -12.42 5.22
CA GLU A 247 9.02 -13.42 5.61
C GLU A 247 7.68 -13.22 4.86
N VAL A 248 7.23 -11.96 4.71
CA VAL A 248 5.99 -11.65 3.96
C VAL A 248 6.13 -11.98 2.48
N ALA A 249 7.26 -11.63 1.84
CA ALA A 249 7.51 -11.96 0.43
C ALA A 249 7.58 -13.48 0.21
N THR A 250 8.27 -14.20 1.10
CA THR A 250 8.36 -15.67 1.06
C THR A 250 7.00 -16.34 1.26
N ALA A 251 6.19 -15.83 2.19
CA ALA A 251 4.83 -16.33 2.43
C ALA A 251 3.94 -16.13 1.20
N TRP A 252 3.98 -14.96 0.56
CA TRP A 252 3.26 -14.73 -0.69
C TRP A 252 3.72 -15.67 -1.80
N LYS A 253 5.04 -15.84 -2.00
CA LYS A 253 5.57 -16.81 -2.97
C LYS A 253 5.01 -18.21 -2.73
N SER A 254 5.05 -18.66 -1.48
CA SER A 254 4.54 -19.97 -1.10
C SER A 254 3.06 -20.16 -1.38
N VAL A 255 2.24 -19.11 -1.20
CA VAL A 255 0.80 -19.14 -1.46
C VAL A 255 0.49 -19.06 -2.96
N LEU A 256 1.22 -18.23 -3.70
CA LEU A 256 0.91 -17.94 -5.11
C LEU A 256 1.48 -18.96 -6.09
N ILE A 257 2.71 -19.43 -5.85
CA ILE A 257 3.45 -20.29 -6.79
C ILE A 257 3.61 -21.71 -6.23
N GLY A 258 3.54 -21.86 -4.90
CA GLY A 258 3.80 -23.13 -4.21
C GLY A 258 5.29 -23.39 -4.00
N SER A 259 5.59 -24.23 -3.01
CA SER A 259 6.93 -24.80 -2.81
C SER A 259 7.04 -26.07 -3.66
N GLY A 260 7.96 -26.12 -4.62
CA GLY A 260 8.09 -27.14 -5.68
C GLY A 260 8.29 -28.62 -5.27
N LYS A 261 7.87 -29.06 -4.08
CA LYS A 261 7.77 -30.48 -3.68
C LYS A 261 6.51 -30.72 -2.87
N GLY A 262 5.54 -31.40 -3.45
CA GLY A 262 4.53 -32.17 -2.72
C GLY A 262 3.31 -31.42 -2.15
N ASN A 263 3.22 -30.09 -2.29
CA ASN A 263 1.95 -29.42 -2.07
C ASN A 263 1.23 -29.37 -3.43
N SER A 264 0.11 -30.07 -3.56
CA SER A 264 -0.82 -29.90 -4.68
C SER A 264 -1.20 -28.43 -4.74
N GLY A 265 -0.46 -27.65 -5.54
CA GLY A 265 -0.61 -26.21 -5.67
C GLY A 265 -2.06 -25.92 -5.97
N ARG A 266 -2.74 -25.22 -5.07
CA ARG A 266 -4.10 -24.78 -5.35
C ARG A 266 -4.02 -23.89 -6.57
N ASN A 267 -4.79 -24.24 -7.59
CA ASN A 267 -4.87 -23.42 -8.78
C ASN A 267 -5.71 -22.19 -8.45
N TRP A 268 -5.20 -21.01 -8.77
CA TRP A 268 -5.94 -19.75 -8.64
C TRP A 268 -6.85 -19.58 -9.86
N ASP A 269 -7.72 -20.57 -10.09
CA ASP A 269 -8.59 -20.66 -11.26
C ASP A 269 -9.43 -19.39 -11.43
N GLY A 270 -9.38 -18.83 -12.64
CA GLY A 270 -10.06 -17.60 -13.00
C GLY A 270 -9.27 -16.32 -12.72
N ILE A 271 -8.19 -16.38 -11.92
CA ILE A 271 -7.27 -15.27 -11.73
C ILE A 271 -6.20 -15.35 -12.83
N GLU A 272 -6.03 -14.25 -13.58
CA GLU A 272 -5.10 -14.15 -14.71
C GLU A 272 -3.86 -13.34 -14.36
N GLU A 273 -4.02 -12.27 -13.59
CA GLU A 273 -2.92 -11.39 -13.20
C GLU A 273 -2.98 -11.06 -11.70
N ILE A 274 -1.82 -11.13 -11.05
CA ILE A 274 -1.60 -10.73 -9.67
C ILE A 274 -0.47 -9.71 -9.67
N VAL A 275 -0.76 -8.47 -9.27
CA VAL A 275 0.21 -7.37 -9.27
C VAL A 275 0.48 -6.91 -7.84
N PHE A 276 1.74 -6.94 -7.42
CA PHE A 276 2.19 -6.29 -6.20
C PHE A 276 2.43 -4.80 -6.48
N ALA A 277 1.54 -3.94 -5.97
CA ALA A 277 1.67 -2.49 -6.00
C ALA A 277 2.40 -2.02 -4.73
N ILE A 278 3.68 -1.66 -4.86
CA ILE A 278 4.53 -1.21 -3.74
C ILE A 278 5.10 0.16 -4.09
N ASN A 279 4.54 1.21 -3.49
CA ASN A 279 4.86 2.59 -3.85
C ASN A 279 6.31 3.00 -3.50
N GLU A 280 6.85 2.46 -2.40
CA GLU A 280 8.20 2.78 -1.97
C GLU A 280 9.22 1.90 -2.71
N LYS A 281 10.04 2.53 -3.57
CA LYS A 281 11.02 1.83 -4.41
C LYS A 281 11.95 0.90 -3.61
N GLY A 282 12.54 1.38 -2.53
CA GLY A 282 13.43 0.56 -1.70
C GLY A 282 12.75 -0.66 -1.06
N LEU A 283 11.48 -0.52 -0.66
CA LEU A 283 10.69 -1.63 -0.15
C LEU A 283 10.32 -2.61 -1.28
N ALA A 284 9.95 -2.09 -2.45
CA ALA A 284 9.65 -2.88 -3.63
C ALA A 284 10.88 -3.69 -4.08
N ASP A 285 12.07 -3.10 -3.98
CA ASP A 285 13.33 -3.73 -4.33
C ASP A 285 13.63 -4.91 -3.42
N LYS A 286 13.60 -4.69 -2.10
CA LYS A 286 13.77 -5.75 -1.10
C LYS A 286 12.70 -6.84 -1.23
N PHE A 287 11.44 -6.44 -1.44
CA PHE A 287 10.34 -7.39 -1.60
C PHE A 287 10.57 -8.31 -2.81
N ALA A 288 10.98 -7.74 -3.94
CA ALA A 288 11.30 -8.52 -5.14
C ALA A 288 12.51 -9.44 -4.94
N GLU A 289 13.55 -8.98 -4.25
CA GLU A 289 14.73 -9.78 -3.92
C GLU A 289 14.35 -11.02 -3.11
N TYR A 290 13.59 -10.85 -2.02
CA TYR A 290 13.14 -11.96 -1.18
C TYR A 290 12.11 -12.87 -1.87
N PHE A 291 11.26 -12.32 -2.73
CA PHE A 291 10.34 -13.13 -3.52
C PHE A 291 11.11 -13.98 -4.54
N GLY A 292 12.13 -13.43 -5.17
CA GLY A 292 12.99 -14.12 -6.14
C GLY A 292 12.21 -14.63 -7.36
N ASP A 293 12.54 -15.83 -7.82
CA ASP A 293 11.97 -16.40 -9.04
C ASP A 293 10.44 -16.47 -9.04
N GLY A 294 9.84 -16.20 -10.20
CA GLY A 294 8.39 -16.22 -10.43
C GLY A 294 7.68 -14.88 -10.23
N LEU A 295 8.43 -13.81 -9.92
CA LEU A 295 7.93 -12.43 -9.91
C LEU A 295 8.59 -11.63 -11.03
N ALA A 296 7.80 -11.24 -12.03
CA ALA A 296 8.29 -10.35 -13.08
C ALA A 296 8.21 -8.89 -12.63
N ARG A 297 9.23 -8.09 -12.93
CA ARG A 297 9.15 -6.63 -12.77
C ARG A 297 8.59 -6.02 -14.04
N ASP A 298 7.56 -5.20 -13.88
CA ASP A 298 6.99 -4.45 -14.99
C ASP A 298 7.37 -2.98 -14.85
N GLU A 299 8.31 -2.54 -15.68
CA GLU A 299 8.78 -1.16 -15.72
C GLU A 299 7.86 -0.23 -16.53
N ALA A 300 6.72 -0.73 -17.05
CA ALA A 300 5.81 0.04 -17.91
C ALA A 300 5.00 1.15 -17.19
N GLY A 301 5.42 1.57 -15.99
CA GLY A 301 4.80 2.64 -15.21
C GLY A 301 5.35 4.05 -15.46
N ASN A 302 6.24 4.25 -16.44
CA ASN A 302 6.73 5.59 -16.78
C ASN A 302 5.66 6.36 -17.59
N THR A 303 4.73 7.02 -16.90
CA THR A 303 3.92 8.08 -17.53
C THR A 303 4.85 9.21 -18.00
N PRO A 304 4.59 9.83 -19.17
CA PRO A 304 5.51 10.78 -19.79
C PRO A 304 5.62 12.07 -18.97
N ASN A 305 6.86 12.42 -18.62
CA ASN A 305 7.35 13.75 -18.24
C ASN A 305 6.45 14.62 -17.34
N GLY A 306 6.57 14.42 -16.03
CA GLY A 306 6.66 15.56 -15.11
C GLY A 306 8.14 15.81 -14.85
N GLU A 307 8.72 16.83 -15.50
CA GLU A 307 10.05 17.33 -15.12
C GLU A 307 10.03 17.72 -13.63
N GLY A 308 10.64 16.87 -12.83
CA GLY A 308 10.70 16.97 -11.38
C GLY A 308 11.37 15.74 -10.79
N GLY A 309 12.38 15.18 -11.47
CA GLY A 309 13.31 14.26 -10.86
C GLY A 309 14.14 15.04 -9.84
N GLU A 310 13.67 15.13 -8.60
CA GLU A 310 14.58 15.44 -7.50
C GLU A 310 15.50 14.24 -7.36
N ASN A 311 16.81 14.44 -7.57
CA ASN A 311 17.81 13.39 -7.41
C ASN A 311 17.64 12.77 -6.01
N LEU A 312 17.66 11.45 -5.93
CA LEU A 312 17.58 10.72 -4.65
C LEU A 312 18.69 11.18 -3.68
N GLU A 313 19.86 11.58 -4.20
CA GLU A 313 20.94 12.21 -3.43
C GLU A 313 20.57 13.62 -2.92
N ASP A 314 19.82 14.41 -3.68
CA ASP A 314 19.30 15.71 -3.24
C ASP A 314 18.21 15.54 -2.15
N THR A 315 17.42 14.46 -2.21
CA THR A 315 16.42 14.15 -1.19
C THR A 315 17.07 13.71 0.12
N GLU A 316 18.09 12.85 0.09
CA GLU A 316 18.81 12.41 1.30
C GLU A 316 19.60 13.56 1.96
N ILE A 317 20.35 14.33 1.17
CA ILE A 317 21.06 15.54 1.64
C ILE A 317 20.07 16.55 2.22
N GLY A 318 18.90 16.72 1.59
CA GLY A 318 17.81 17.56 2.08
C GLY A 318 17.29 17.10 3.44
N THR A 319 17.02 15.80 3.60
CA THR A 319 16.53 15.23 4.87
C THR A 319 17.56 15.30 6.00
N LEU A 320 18.85 15.11 5.71
CA LEU A 320 19.93 15.29 6.68
C LEU A 320 20.07 16.75 7.10
N SER A 321 19.99 17.67 6.15
CA SER A 321 20.02 19.12 6.41
C SER A 321 18.83 19.57 7.29
N ASP A 322 17.65 19.01 7.05
CA ASP A 322 16.46 19.28 7.87
C ASP A 322 16.61 18.75 9.31
N LYS A 323 17.13 17.52 9.48
CA LYS A 323 17.41 16.95 10.81
C LYS A 323 18.45 17.75 11.60
N ILE A 324 19.50 18.26 10.93
CA ILE A 324 20.50 19.14 11.54
C ILE A 324 19.85 20.44 12.03
N ARG A 325 19.00 21.05 11.20
CA ARG A 325 18.27 22.27 11.56
C ARG A 325 17.33 22.05 12.74
N GLU A 326 16.55 20.96 12.75
CA GLU A 326 15.65 20.62 13.86
C GLU A 326 16.41 20.33 15.16
N THR A 327 17.56 19.65 15.06
CA THR A 327 18.42 19.35 16.21
C THR A 327 19.03 20.63 16.79
N ASN A 328 19.46 21.56 15.94
CA ASN A 328 19.94 22.89 16.35
C ASN A 328 18.86 23.70 17.08
N VAL A 329 17.63 23.77 16.55
CA VAL A 329 16.50 24.44 17.22
C VAL A 329 16.20 23.78 18.57
N SER A 330 16.26 22.44 18.64
CA SER A 330 16.06 21.70 19.89
C SER A 330 17.17 21.96 20.92
N MET A 331 18.41 22.19 20.48
CA MET A 331 19.53 22.57 21.34
C MET A 331 19.38 23.99 21.92
N GLU A 332 18.91 24.94 21.13
CA GLU A 332 18.65 26.32 21.58
C GLU A 332 17.53 26.36 22.64
N GLN A 333 16.49 25.55 22.46
CA GLN A 333 15.33 25.49 23.35
C GLN A 333 15.54 24.60 24.60
N ALA A 334 16.56 23.73 24.60
CA ALA A 334 16.85 22.84 25.70
C ALA A 334 17.28 23.61 26.97
N LYS A 335 16.63 23.32 28.12
CA LYS A 335 16.97 23.92 29.42
C LYS A 335 17.98 23.10 30.24
N SER A 336 18.10 21.80 29.95
CA SER A 336 18.97 20.87 30.70
C SER A 336 20.36 20.74 30.07
N PRO A 337 21.47 20.94 30.82
CA PRO A 337 22.84 20.79 30.32
C PRO A 337 23.13 19.38 29.78
N HIS A 338 22.64 18.33 30.44
CA HIS A 338 22.85 16.95 30.00
C HIS A 338 22.13 16.63 28.68
N PHE A 339 20.96 17.23 28.47
CA PHE A 339 20.21 17.07 27.22
C PHE A 339 20.91 17.80 26.05
N LYS A 340 21.52 18.98 26.30
CA LYS A 340 22.35 19.68 25.31
C LYS A 340 23.57 18.87 24.88
N ILE A 341 24.23 18.19 25.81
CA ILE A 341 25.38 17.32 25.49
C ILE A 341 24.96 16.14 24.60
N GLY A 342 23.80 15.52 24.88
CA GLY A 342 23.25 14.46 24.05
C GLY A 342 22.92 14.92 22.63
N LEU A 343 22.22 16.06 22.51
CA LEU A 343 21.88 16.65 21.21
C LEU A 343 23.11 17.09 20.42
N SER A 344 24.14 17.61 21.09
CA SER A 344 25.41 17.99 20.43
C SER A 344 26.13 16.80 19.80
N ARG A 345 26.07 15.61 20.42
CA ARG A 345 26.63 14.38 19.83
C ARG A 345 25.82 13.92 18.62
N VAL A 346 24.50 13.99 18.70
CA VAL A 346 23.61 13.65 17.56
C VAL A 346 23.83 14.63 16.40
N LEU A 347 23.96 15.93 16.69
CA LEU A 347 24.24 16.96 15.70
C LEU A 347 25.56 16.70 14.96
N SER A 348 26.64 16.42 15.71
CA SER A 348 27.95 16.09 15.13
C SER A 348 27.88 14.88 14.21
N GLY A 349 27.14 13.83 14.59
CA GLY A 349 26.98 12.64 13.75
C GLY A 349 26.19 12.91 12.46
N LEU A 350 25.16 13.76 12.53
CA LEU A 350 24.40 14.16 11.35
C LEU A 350 25.21 15.06 10.41
N GLU A 351 26.03 15.98 10.95
CA GLU A 351 26.93 16.83 10.17
C GLU A 351 28.01 16.02 9.43
N ASP A 352 28.57 14.99 10.09
CA ASP A 352 29.51 14.07 9.45
C ASP A 352 28.85 13.27 8.33
N GLN A 353 27.64 12.74 8.55
CA GLN A 353 26.88 12.03 7.52
C GLN A 353 26.56 12.94 6.31
N LEU A 354 26.15 14.19 6.56
CA LEU A 354 25.88 15.16 5.49
C LEU A 354 27.15 15.45 4.67
N ARG A 355 28.29 15.60 5.34
CA ARG A 355 29.58 15.83 4.68
C ARG A 355 29.97 14.64 3.80
N THR A 356 29.81 13.41 4.28
CA THR A 356 30.12 12.20 3.49
C THR A 356 29.25 12.11 2.24
N GLN A 357 27.95 12.38 2.34
CA GLN A 357 27.05 12.38 1.18
C GLN A 357 27.35 13.50 0.18
N GLN A 358 27.71 14.70 0.65
CA GLN A 358 28.12 15.80 -0.23
C GLN A 358 29.41 15.50 -1.00
N ILE A 359 30.36 14.79 -0.39
CA ILE A 359 31.59 14.35 -1.06
C ILE A 359 31.27 13.29 -2.13
N GLN A 360 30.42 12.32 -1.82
CA GLN A 360 30.00 11.28 -2.78
C GLN A 360 29.31 11.87 -4.01
N ARG A 361 28.45 12.88 -3.81
CA ARG A 361 27.82 13.65 -4.89
C ARG A 361 28.84 14.40 -5.76
N SER A 362 29.80 15.07 -5.14
CA SER A 362 30.81 15.81 -5.91
C SER A 362 31.69 14.89 -6.80
N ALA A 363 31.85 13.63 -6.38
CA ALA A 363 32.57 12.61 -7.14
C ALA A 363 31.71 11.99 -8.26
N SER A 364 30.39 11.90 -8.11
CA SER A 364 29.47 11.42 -9.15
C SER A 364 29.20 12.48 -10.24
N GLU A 365 29.32 13.76 -9.93
CA GLU A 365 29.17 14.87 -10.89
C GLU A 365 30.45 15.16 -11.71
N SER A 366 31.59 14.55 -11.38
CA SER A 366 32.90 14.82 -12.01
C SER A 366 33.51 13.65 -12.81
N GLY A 367 32.82 12.51 -12.89
CA GLY A 367 33.13 11.38 -13.78
C GLY A 367 32.09 11.22 -14.88
#